data_AF-A0A368TIE3-F1
#
_entry.id   AF-A0A368TIE3-F1
#
_cell.length_a   1.000
_cell.length_b   1.000
_cell.length_c   1.000
_cell.angle_alpha   90.00
_cell.angle_beta   90.00
_cell.angle_gamma   90.00
#
_symmetry.space_group_name_H-M   'P 1'
#
loop_
_entity.id
_entity.type
_entity.pdbx_description
1 polymer ?
#
loop_
_entity_poly.entity_id
_entity_poly.type
_entity_poly.pdbx_seq_one_letter_code
_entity_poly.pdbx_strand_id
1 'polypeptide(L)'
;MKSKTVFATITVAVVFFILGFVLGTFYWEHFRPVNLYDTGISDEEYIRIASKTIETQKFLEKYPNATAYVDRSGSLAVDLRVDKYDDAGTNVNYLRLRVFINPRNNRPTGKKFIDCFGKYVENNLLEYLQTEKCLE
;
A
#
# COMPACT_ATOMS: atom_id res chain seq x y z
N MET A 1 28.83 -54.74 -1.43
CA MET A 1 29.13 -53.46 -0.71
C MET A 1 28.93 -52.21 -1.56
N LYS A 2 29.20 -52.20 -2.88
CA LYS A 2 29.03 -51.02 -3.76
C LYS A 2 27.59 -50.49 -3.91
N SER A 3 26.55 -51.34 -3.91
CA SER A 3 25.19 -50.84 -4.19
C SER A 3 24.59 -49.99 -3.06
N LYS A 4 24.83 -50.35 -1.79
CA LYS A 4 24.32 -49.59 -0.63
C LYS A 4 24.89 -48.17 -0.57
N THR A 5 26.16 -48.00 -0.93
CA THR A 5 26.81 -46.68 -1.01
C THR A 5 26.25 -45.86 -2.17
N VAL A 6 26.01 -46.47 -3.34
CA VAL A 6 25.38 -45.81 -4.49
C VAL A 6 23.95 -45.35 -4.17
N PHE A 7 23.14 -46.20 -3.51
CA PHE A 7 21.80 -45.83 -3.06
C PHE A 7 21.83 -44.66 -2.06
N ALA A 8 22.72 -44.68 -1.07
CA ALA A 8 22.84 -43.59 -0.11
C ALA A 8 23.22 -42.25 -0.78
N THR A 9 24.15 -42.26 -1.73
CA THR A 9 24.56 -41.05 -2.46
C THR A 9 23.41 -40.50 -3.32
N ILE A 10 22.66 -41.36 -3.99
CA ILE A 10 21.49 -40.95 -4.79
C ILE A 10 20.42 -40.33 -3.88
N THR A 11 20.12 -40.94 -2.74
CA THR A 11 19.15 -40.39 -1.78
C THR A 11 19.57 -39.01 -1.29
N VAL A 12 20.83 -38.82 -0.93
CA VAL A 12 21.35 -37.51 -0.50
C VAL A 12 21.24 -36.47 -1.63
N ALA A 13 21.60 -36.82 -2.86
CA ALA A 13 21.49 -35.92 -4.01
C ALA A 13 20.03 -35.51 -4.29
N VAL A 14 19.09 -36.45 -4.21
CA VAL A 14 17.65 -36.18 -4.37
C VAL A 14 17.13 -35.26 -3.27
N VAL A 15 17.54 -35.47 -2.02
CA VAL A 15 17.17 -34.58 -0.90
C VAL A 15 17.68 -33.17 -1.11
N PHE A 16 18.94 -32.99 -1.51
CA PHE A 16 19.48 -31.66 -1.81
C PHE A 16 18.79 -30.99 -3.01
N PHE A 17 18.43 -31.75 -4.03
CA PHE A 17 17.68 -31.23 -5.18
C PHE A 17 16.28 -30.76 -4.77
N ILE A 18 15.56 -31.56 -3.98
CA ILE A 18 14.25 -31.19 -3.44
C ILE A 18 14.37 -29.93 -2.57
N LEU A 19 15.35 -29.89 -1.67
CA LEU A 19 15.56 -28.73 -0.80
C LEU A 19 15.88 -27.47 -1.61
N GLY A 20 16.77 -27.58 -2.59
CA GLY A 20 17.12 -26.48 -3.50
C GLY A 20 15.92 -26.00 -4.31
N PHE A 21 15.08 -26.91 -4.78
CA PHE A 21 13.86 -26.58 -5.50
C PHE A 21 12.84 -25.85 -4.61
N VAL A 22 12.58 -26.35 -3.39
CA VAL A 22 11.65 -25.72 -2.43
C VAL A 22 12.14 -24.34 -1.99
N LEU A 23 13.44 -24.20 -1.72
CA LEU A 23 14.02 -22.90 -1.41
C LEU A 23 13.94 -21.95 -2.62
N GLY A 24 14.15 -22.47 -3.82
CA GLY A 24 14.02 -21.72 -5.07
C GLY A 24 12.60 -21.20 -5.31
N THR A 25 11.57 -22.01 -5.11
CA THR A 25 10.17 -21.59 -5.26
C THR A 25 9.76 -20.58 -4.19
N PHE A 26 10.17 -20.80 -2.93
CA PHE A 26 9.92 -19.85 -1.84
C PHE A 26 10.60 -18.50 -2.11
N TYR A 27 11.86 -18.52 -2.57
CA TYR A 27 12.59 -17.32 -2.94
C TYR A 27 11.90 -16.60 -4.11
N TRP A 28 11.49 -17.34 -5.14
CA TRP A 28 10.80 -16.77 -6.29
C TRP A 28 9.50 -16.08 -5.89
N GLU A 29 8.64 -16.72 -5.10
CA GLU A 29 7.38 -16.11 -4.65
C GLU A 29 7.61 -14.86 -3.78
N HIS A 30 8.59 -14.90 -2.89
CA HIS A 30 8.84 -13.79 -1.97
C HIS A 30 9.51 -12.60 -2.65
N PHE A 31 10.42 -12.83 -3.60
CA PHE A 31 11.23 -11.77 -4.21
C PHE A 31 10.77 -11.36 -5.61
N ARG A 32 9.74 -11.99 -6.19
CA ARG A 32 9.19 -11.54 -7.46
C ARG A 32 8.76 -10.07 -7.35
N PRO A 33 9.12 -9.22 -8.34
CA PRO A 33 8.67 -7.84 -8.39
C PRO A 33 7.14 -7.81 -8.48
N VAL A 34 6.52 -6.97 -7.66
CA VAL A 34 5.07 -6.80 -7.69
C VAL A 34 4.74 -5.74 -8.73
N ASN A 35 3.95 -6.12 -9.74
CA ASN A 35 3.37 -5.15 -10.66
C ASN A 35 2.18 -4.47 -9.99
N LEU A 36 2.31 -3.18 -9.69
CA LEU A 36 1.26 -2.42 -9.01
C LEU A 36 0.00 -2.22 -9.87
N TYR A 37 0.09 -2.44 -11.18
CA TYR A 37 -1.01 -2.33 -12.13
C TYR A 37 -1.71 -3.67 -12.41
N ASP A 38 -1.12 -4.79 -11.98
CA ASP A 38 -1.64 -6.13 -12.21
C ASP A 38 -1.69 -6.92 -10.89
N THR A 39 -2.46 -6.39 -9.94
CA THR A 39 -2.64 -6.98 -8.60
C THR A 39 -3.89 -7.85 -8.49
N GLY A 40 -4.75 -7.86 -9.52
CA GLY A 40 -6.05 -8.53 -9.48
C GLY A 40 -7.07 -7.90 -8.54
N ILE A 41 -6.80 -6.70 -8.03
CA ILE A 41 -7.67 -5.93 -7.11
C ILE A 41 -8.09 -4.64 -7.79
N SER A 42 -9.39 -4.30 -7.72
CA SER A 42 -9.92 -3.06 -8.31
C SER A 42 -9.61 -1.83 -7.45
N ASP A 43 -9.75 -0.65 -8.04
CA ASP A 43 -9.51 0.62 -7.34
C ASP A 43 -10.51 0.82 -6.20
N GLU A 44 -11.77 0.47 -6.42
CA GLU A 44 -12.84 0.54 -5.43
C GLU A 44 -12.54 -0.34 -4.22
N GLU A 45 -11.95 -1.52 -4.44
CA GLU A 45 -11.56 -2.41 -3.37
C GLU A 45 -10.39 -1.83 -2.56
N TYR A 46 -9.40 -1.21 -3.21
CA TYR A 46 -8.33 -0.50 -2.48
C TYR A 46 -8.86 0.68 -1.68
N ILE A 47 -9.78 1.46 -2.23
CA ILE A 47 -10.45 2.55 -1.51
C ILE A 47 -11.22 1.99 -0.30
N ARG A 48 -11.93 0.87 -0.46
CA ARG A 48 -12.63 0.18 0.63
C ARG A 48 -11.68 -0.36 1.70
N ILE A 49 -10.48 -0.81 1.33
CA ILE A 49 -9.44 -1.23 2.28
C ILE A 49 -8.95 -0.02 3.07
N ALA A 50 -8.64 1.10 2.39
CA ALA A 50 -8.16 2.32 3.03
C ALA A 50 -9.22 2.99 3.93
N SER A 51 -10.51 2.89 3.58
CA SER A 51 -11.63 3.45 4.35
C SER A 51 -11.84 2.80 5.72
N LYS A 52 -11.21 1.65 5.97
CA LYS A 52 -11.24 0.97 7.28
C LYS A 52 -10.28 1.58 8.30
N THR A 53 -9.39 2.49 7.89
CA THR A 53 -8.47 3.14 8.83
C THR A 53 -9.16 4.30 9.56
N ILE A 54 -8.81 4.50 10.83
CA ILE A 54 -9.46 5.53 11.68
C ILE A 54 -9.24 6.95 11.14
N GLU A 55 -8.07 7.21 10.57
CA GLU A 55 -7.71 8.49 9.97
C GLU A 55 -8.53 8.75 8.71
N THR A 56 -8.75 7.73 7.86
CA THR A 56 -9.64 7.88 6.70
C THR A 56 -11.08 8.14 7.12
N GLN A 57 -11.58 7.41 8.12
CA GLN A 57 -12.93 7.64 8.65
C GLN A 57 -13.09 9.07 9.17
N LYS A 58 -12.11 9.57 9.93
CA LYS A 58 -12.12 10.94 10.46
C LYS A 58 -11.96 11.99 9.36
N PHE A 59 -11.16 11.70 8.34
CA PHE A 59 -11.03 12.58 7.17
C PHE A 59 -12.36 12.69 6.42
N LEU A 60 -13.03 11.57 6.14
CA LEU A 60 -14.32 11.54 5.44
C LEU A 60 -15.47 12.12 6.28
N GLU A 61 -15.41 12.00 7.60
CA GLU A 61 -16.35 12.65 8.51
C GLU A 61 -16.22 14.18 8.41
N LYS A 62 -14.99 14.71 8.35
CA LYS A 62 -14.75 16.16 8.21
C LYS A 62 -14.98 16.66 6.78
N TYR A 63 -14.65 15.85 5.76
CA TYR A 63 -14.78 16.19 4.34
C TYR A 63 -15.55 15.11 3.57
N PRO A 64 -16.88 15.10 3.66
CA PRO A 64 -17.70 14.07 3.01
C PRO A 64 -17.67 14.12 1.47
N ASN A 65 -17.23 15.25 0.90
CA ASN A 65 -17.07 15.45 -0.54
C ASN A 65 -15.65 15.14 -1.07
N ALA A 66 -14.77 14.56 -0.24
CA ALA A 66 -13.44 14.18 -0.68
C ALA A 66 -13.49 13.16 -1.82
N THR A 67 -12.63 13.35 -2.81
CA THR A 67 -12.44 12.39 -3.90
C THR A 67 -11.39 11.38 -3.48
N ALA A 68 -11.64 10.09 -3.74
CA ALA A 68 -10.68 9.02 -3.49
C ALA A 68 -10.11 8.48 -4.81
N TYR A 69 -8.81 8.27 -4.88
CA TYR A 69 -8.15 7.66 -6.04
C TYR A 69 -6.94 6.81 -5.64
N VAL A 70 -6.59 5.84 -6.47
CA VAL A 70 -5.48 4.91 -6.23
C VAL A 70 -4.24 5.37 -6.99
N ASP A 71 -3.17 5.64 -6.26
CA ASP A 71 -1.85 5.95 -6.82
C ASP A 71 -0.99 4.69 -6.92
N ARG A 72 -0.33 4.53 -8.07
CA ARG A 72 0.57 3.41 -8.41
C ARG A 72 1.93 3.88 -8.93
N SER A 73 2.20 5.19 -8.92
CA SER A 73 3.37 5.82 -9.56
C SER A 73 4.73 5.56 -8.87
N GLY A 74 4.73 4.87 -7.73
CA GLY A 74 5.96 4.42 -7.05
C GLY A 74 5.68 3.47 -5.88
N SER A 75 4.54 3.66 -5.23
CA SER A 75 4.01 2.76 -4.21
C SER A 75 2.50 2.70 -4.35
N LEU A 76 1.90 1.55 -4.03
CA LEU A 76 0.45 1.45 -3.98
C LEU A 76 -0.08 2.26 -2.79
N ALA A 77 -0.87 3.29 -3.09
CA ALA A 77 -1.47 4.15 -2.08
C ALA A 77 -2.89 4.56 -2.49
N VAL A 78 -3.70 4.88 -1.50
CA VAL A 78 -5.01 5.52 -1.70
C VAL A 78 -4.91 6.95 -1.20
N ASP A 79 -5.25 7.89 -2.07
CA ASP A 79 -5.34 9.30 -1.74
C ASP A 79 -6.81 9.67 -1.56
N LEU A 80 -7.12 10.32 -0.44
CA LEU A 80 -8.36 11.04 -0.23
C LEU A 80 -8.05 12.52 -0.30
N ARG A 81 -8.65 13.24 -1.24
CA ARG A 81 -8.31 14.63 -1.55
C ARG A 81 -9.53 15.53 -1.60
N VAL A 82 -9.36 16.72 -1.05
CA VAL A 82 -10.30 17.83 -1.17
C VAL A 82 -9.54 19.00 -1.77
N ASP A 83 -10.11 19.59 -2.80
CA ASP A 83 -9.56 20.76 -3.47
C ASP A 83 -10.39 22.00 -3.13
N LYS A 84 -9.71 23.12 -2.90
CA LYS A 84 -10.31 24.45 -2.74
C LYS A 84 -10.10 25.23 -4.04
N TYR A 85 -11.19 25.79 -4.55
CA TYR A 85 -11.19 26.62 -5.74
C TYR A 85 -11.57 28.05 -5.39
N ASP A 86 -11.02 29.03 -6.10
CA ASP A 86 -11.49 30.42 -6.06
C ASP A 86 -12.70 30.65 -6.98
N ASP A 87 -13.22 31.88 -7.00
CA ASP A 87 -14.37 32.27 -7.84
C ASP A 87 -14.08 32.14 -9.35
N ALA A 88 -12.81 32.12 -9.75
CA ALA A 88 -12.38 31.90 -11.12
C ALA A 88 -12.23 30.41 -11.47
N GLY A 89 -12.47 29.50 -10.52
CA GLY A 89 -12.32 28.06 -10.69
C GLY A 89 -10.86 27.58 -10.65
N THR A 90 -9.94 28.40 -10.14
CA THR A 90 -8.53 28.04 -9.98
C THR A 90 -8.35 27.29 -8.67
N ASN A 91 -7.63 26.17 -8.70
CA ASN A 91 -7.27 25.45 -7.48
C ASN A 91 -6.26 26.30 -6.69
N VAL A 92 -6.69 26.79 -5.53
CA VAL A 92 -5.86 27.64 -4.66
C VAL A 92 -5.25 26.86 -3.50
N ASN A 93 -5.83 25.70 -3.16
CA ASN A 93 -5.34 24.87 -2.07
C ASN A 93 -5.87 23.43 -2.19
N TYR A 94 -5.21 22.47 -1.54
CA TYR A 94 -5.74 21.12 -1.39
C TYR A 94 -5.30 20.51 -0.07
N LEU A 95 -6.14 19.63 0.45
CA LEU A 95 -5.84 18.76 1.57
C LEU A 95 -5.97 17.31 1.11
N ARG A 96 -4.91 16.53 1.32
CA ARG A 96 -4.84 15.14 0.90
C ARG A 96 -4.39 14.24 2.04
N LEU A 97 -5.17 13.23 2.38
CA LEU A 97 -4.72 12.10 3.20
C LEU A 97 -4.26 10.97 2.28
N ARG A 98 -3.00 10.54 2.40
CA ARG A 98 -2.45 9.39 1.68
C ARG A 98 -2.30 8.20 2.62
N VAL A 99 -2.83 7.05 2.22
CA VAL A 99 -2.73 5.76 2.94
C VAL A 99 -1.99 4.75 2.09
N PHE A 100 -0.85 4.25 2.57
CA PHE A 100 -0.05 3.27 1.81
C PHE A 100 -0.57 1.85 2.03
N ILE A 101 -0.74 1.10 0.95
CA ILE A 101 -1.19 -0.28 0.94
C ILE A 101 -0.03 -1.20 0.56
N ASN A 102 0.13 -2.32 1.27
CA ASN A 102 1.07 -3.35 0.90
C ASN A 102 0.45 -4.18 -0.24
N PRO A 103 1.04 -4.17 -1.45
CA PRO A 103 0.44 -4.82 -2.61
C PRO A 103 0.53 -6.35 -2.57
N ARG A 104 1.32 -6.93 -1.65
CA ARG A 104 1.43 -8.40 -1.48
C ARG A 104 0.29 -9.00 -0.67
N ASN A 105 -0.25 -8.24 0.28
CA ASN A 105 -1.28 -8.73 1.20
C ASN A 105 -2.55 -7.88 1.22
N ASN A 106 -2.59 -6.80 0.44
CA ASN A 106 -3.72 -5.88 0.32
C ASN A 106 -4.17 -5.32 1.67
N ARG A 107 -3.21 -4.97 2.54
CA ARG A 107 -3.48 -4.33 3.84
C ARG A 107 -2.80 -2.97 3.94
N PRO A 108 -3.36 -2.03 4.71
CA PRO A 108 -2.65 -0.79 5.04
C PRO A 108 -1.32 -1.10 5.73
N THR A 109 -0.25 -0.45 5.30
CA THR A 109 1.11 -0.61 5.85
C THR A 109 1.28 0.03 7.22
N GLY A 110 0.30 0.81 7.67
CA GLY A 110 0.42 1.70 8.83
C GLY A 110 1.00 3.07 8.47
N LYS A 111 1.79 3.19 7.39
CA LYS A 111 2.29 4.47 6.89
C LYS A 111 1.16 5.28 6.26
N LYS A 112 1.00 6.51 6.73
CA LYS A 112 0.01 7.49 6.26
C LYS A 112 0.59 8.88 6.46
N PHE A 113 0.15 9.84 5.67
CA PHE A 113 0.44 11.25 5.92
C PHE A 113 -0.67 12.14 5.37
N ILE A 114 -0.75 13.35 5.90
CA ILE A 114 -1.56 14.42 5.35
C ILE A 114 -0.66 15.40 4.62
N ASP A 115 -1.09 15.83 3.45
CA ASP A 115 -0.46 16.83 2.61
C ASP A 115 -1.41 18.01 2.45
N CYS A 116 -1.01 19.13 3.02
CA CYS A 116 -1.68 20.40 2.86
C CYS A 116 -0.87 21.25 1.89
N PHE A 117 -1.21 21.17 0.60
CA PHE A 117 -0.59 21.94 -0.48
C PHE A 117 0.97 21.95 -0.43
N GLY A 118 1.56 20.77 -0.30
CA GLY A 118 3.01 20.56 -0.23
C GLY A 118 3.57 20.52 1.19
N LYS A 119 2.78 20.85 2.22
CA LYS A 119 3.17 20.69 3.63
C LYS A 119 2.75 19.33 4.16
N TYR A 120 3.74 18.48 4.45
CA TYR A 120 3.51 17.12 4.94
C TYR A 120 3.40 17.05 6.48
N VAL A 121 2.44 16.26 6.94
CA VAL A 121 2.22 15.90 8.34
C VAL A 121 2.18 14.38 8.43
N GLU A 122 3.16 13.78 9.10
CA GLU A 122 3.27 12.33 9.24
C GLU A 122 2.86 11.81 10.62
N ASN A 123 2.83 12.69 11.63
CA ASN A 123 2.53 12.36 13.02
C ASN A 123 1.26 13.06 13.50
N ASN A 124 0.60 12.50 14.53
CA ASN A 124 -0.59 13.07 15.16
C ASN A 124 -1.70 13.45 14.17
N LEU A 125 -1.90 12.64 13.12
CA LEU A 125 -2.83 12.94 12.03
C LEU A 125 -4.25 13.24 12.52
N LEU A 126 -4.72 12.53 13.55
CA LEU A 126 -6.04 12.72 14.12
C LEU A 126 -6.18 14.08 14.83
N GLU A 127 -5.15 14.52 15.54
CA GLU A 127 -5.11 15.84 16.17
C GLU A 127 -5.03 16.93 15.10
N TYR A 128 -4.16 16.75 14.11
CA TYR A 128 -4.05 17.66 12.99
C TYR A 128 -5.39 17.85 12.28
N LEU A 129 -6.13 16.77 12.01
CA LEU A 129 -7.46 16.85 11.37
C LEU A 129 -8.47 17.67 12.18
N GLN A 130 -8.32 17.78 13.50
CA GLN A 130 -9.21 18.60 14.31
C GLN A 130 -8.88 20.09 14.22
N THR A 131 -7.58 20.43 14.13
CA THR A 131 -7.09 21.81 14.25
C THR A 131 -6.66 22.44 12.93
N GLU A 132 -6.56 21.67 11.85
CA GLU A 132 -6.06 22.17 10.57
C GLU A 132 -6.94 23.29 10.01
N LYS A 133 -6.32 24.15 9.21
CA LYS A 133 -6.93 25.30 8.52
C LYS A 133 -6.49 25.33 7.05
N CYS A 134 -6.18 24.16 6.48
CA CYS A 134 -5.59 24.06 5.16
C CYS A 134 -6.50 24.63 4.08
N LEU A 135 -7.81 24.43 4.23
CA LEU A 135 -8.81 24.86 3.27
C LEU A 135 -9.51 26.18 3.69
N GLU A 136 -9.04 26.86 4.73
CA GLU A 136 -9.55 28.18 5.15
C GLU A 136 -9.00 29.33 4.30
#